data_AF-A0A8S8XRU6-F1
#
_entry.id   AF-A0A8S8XRU6-F1
#
_cell.length_a   1.000
_cell.length_b   1.000
_cell.length_c   1.000
_cell.angle_alpha   90.00
_cell.angle_beta   90.00
_cell.angle_gamma   90.00
#
_symmetry.space_group_name_H-M   'P 1'
#
loop_
_entity.id
_entity.type
_entity.pdbx_description
1 polymer ?
#
loop_
_entity_poly.entity_id
_entity_poly.type
_entity_poly.pdbx_seq_one_letter_code
_entity_poly.pdbx_strand_id
1 'polypeptide(L)' 'MNFGSILLLQYPQGHWDFPKGHVEEGDADKRATAARELKEETGISDAVFIDDFQYRTALQFPAQRKKNRQRGFLVYRRN' A
#
# COMPACT_ATOMS: atom_id res chain seq x y z
N MET A 1 -2.36 -3.61 -24.39
CA MET A 1 -3.01 -2.61 -23.53
C MET A 1 -3.53 -3.33 -22.29
N ASN A 2 -2.94 -3.10 -21.11
CA ASN A 2 -3.49 -3.59 -19.84
C ASN A 2 -4.42 -2.50 -19.29
N PHE A 3 -5.68 -2.52 -19.71
CA PHE A 3 -6.72 -1.66 -19.14
C PHE A 3 -7.24 -2.33 -17.86
N GLY A 4 -6.64 -2.01 -16.70
CA GLY A 4 -7.23 -2.36 -15.39
C GLY A 4 -6.53 -3.44 -14.57
N SER A 5 -5.20 -3.57 -14.65
CA SER A 5 -4.46 -4.45 -13.73
C SER A 5 -4.16 -3.75 -12.41
N ILE A 6 -4.29 -4.48 -11.29
CA ILE A 6 -3.95 -4.02 -9.94
C ILE A 6 -2.75 -4.84 -9.44
N LEU A 7 -1.77 -4.17 -8.83
CA LEU A 7 -0.66 -4.85 -8.16
C LEU A 7 -1.08 -5.28 -6.74
N LEU A 8 -1.03 -6.58 -6.49
CA LEU A 8 -1.17 -7.17 -5.17
C LEU A 8 0.02 -8.10 -4.91
N LEU A 9 0.47 -8.17 -3.66
CA LEU A 9 1.52 -9.07 -3.19
C LEU A 9 0.88 -10.27 -2.53
N GLN A 10 1.44 -11.46 -2.78
CA GLN A 10 1.10 -12.67 -2.05
C GLN A 10 2.02 -12.79 -0.84
N TYR A 11 1.48 -12.61 0.36
CA TYR A 11 2.25 -12.76 1.59
C TYR A 11 2.37 -14.23 1.99
N PRO A 12 3.42 -14.63 2.74
CA PRO A 12 3.64 -16.03 3.13
C PRO A 12 2.46 -16.69 3.86
N GLN A 13 1.60 -15.90 4.51
CA GLN A 13 0.40 -16.39 5.18
C GLN A 13 -0.77 -16.69 4.20
N GLY A 14 -0.55 -16.62 2.90
CA GLY A 14 -1.49 -17.03 1.86
C GLY A 14 -2.53 -15.97 1.45
N HIS A 15 -2.43 -14.74 1.97
CA HIS A 15 -3.33 -13.65 1.60
C HIS A 15 -2.70 -12.72 0.56
N TRP A 16 -3.56 -12.09 -0.23
CA TRP A 16 -3.20 -11.05 -1.20
C TRP A 16 -3.54 -9.68 -0.62
N ASP A 17 -2.60 -8.74 -0.68
CA ASP A 17 -2.82 -7.37 -0.23
C ASP A 17 -1.94 -6.38 -1.02
N PHE A 18 -2.18 -5.09 -0.87
CA PHE A 18 -1.33 -4.05 -1.44
C PHE A 18 0.05 -4.02 -0.77
N PRO A 19 1.09 -3.54 -1.46
CA PRO A 19 2.35 -3.18 -0.82
C PRO A 19 2.10 -2.17 0.31
N LYS A 20 2.61 -2.44 1.51
CA LYS A 20 2.25 -1.68 2.71
C LYS A 20 3.21 -1.89 3.87
N GLY A 21 3.29 -0.89 4.73
CA GLY A 21 3.89 -1.02 6.04
C GLY A 21 3.55 0.15 6.96
N HIS A 22 4.36 0.33 8.00
CA HIS A 22 4.12 1.34 9.03
C HIS A 22 4.62 2.71 8.59
N VAL A 23 3.94 3.77 9.04
CA VAL A 23 4.49 5.13 8.92
C VAL A 23 5.67 5.24 9.87
N GLU A 24 6.81 5.67 9.35
CA GLU A 24 8.04 5.89 10.12
C GLU A 24 8.22 7.38 10.43
N GLU A 25 9.03 7.70 11.45
CA GLU A 25 9.27 9.10 11.85
C GLU A 25 9.92 9.95 10.75
N GLY A 26 10.66 9.33 9.84
CA GLY A 26 11.30 9.99 8.70
C GLY A 26 10.37 10.24 7.50
N ASP A 27 9.16 9.68 7.51
CA ASP A 27 8.22 9.85 6.40
C ASP A 27 7.57 11.23 6.47
N ALA A 28 7.77 12.04 5.43
CA ALA A 28 7.17 13.39 5.35
C ALA A 28 5.63 13.35 5.38
N ASP A 29 5.05 12.32 4.75
CA ASP A 29 3.63 12.04 4.77
C ASP A 29 3.36 10.56 4.44
N LYS A 30 2.08 10.22 4.28
CA LYS A 30 1.67 8.84 3.97
C LYS A 30 1.99 8.41 2.54
N ARG A 31 2.15 9.36 1.60
CA ARG A 31 2.57 9.05 0.23
C ARG A 31 4.05 8.68 0.24
N ALA A 32 4.86 9.37 1.05
CA ALA A 32 6.25 9.00 1.30
C ALA A 32 6.36 7.57 1.86
N THR A 33 5.58 7.24 2.89
CA THR A 33 5.50 5.85 3.41
C THR A 33 5.13 4.86 2.31
N ALA A 34 4.09 5.13 1.53
CA ALA A 34 3.63 4.22 0.49
C ALA A 34 4.65 4.02 -0.63
N ALA A 35 5.36 5.07 -1.04
CA ALA A 35 6.42 4.99 -2.04
C ALA A 35 7.63 4.19 -1.51
N ARG A 36 7.99 4.38 -0.24
CA ARG A 36 9.05 3.63 0.43
C ARG A 36 8.71 2.13 0.50
N GLU A 37 7.54 1.78 1.04
CA GLU A 37 7.08 0.39 1.18
C GLU A 37 6.94 -0.31 -0.18
N LEU A 38 6.40 0.37 -1.19
CA LEU A 38 6.35 -0.13 -2.56
C LEU A 38 7.75 -0.50 -3.05
N LYS A 39 8.73 0.39 -2.87
CA LYS A 39 10.11 0.16 -3.29
C LYS A 39 10.76 -0.99 -2.51
N GLU A 40 10.54 -1.07 -1.20
CA GLU A 40 11.11 -2.12 -0.35
C GLU A 40 10.58 -3.52 -0.69
N GLU A 41 9.26 -3.65 -0.89
CA GLU A 41 8.63 -4.95 -1.12
C GLU A 41 8.69 -5.40 -2.60
N THR A 42 8.83 -4.46 -3.55
CA THR A 42 8.70 -4.77 -4.99
C THR A 42 9.83 -4.25 -5.86
N GLY A 43 10.67 -3.35 -5.36
CA GLY A 43 11.68 -2.64 -6.14
C GLY A 43 11.14 -1.53 -7.05
N ILE A 44 9.82 -1.33 -7.14
CA ILE A 44 9.20 -0.32 -8.00
C ILE A 44 9.36 1.06 -7.36
N SER A 45 9.99 1.97 -8.10
CA SER A 45 10.17 3.38 -7.70
C SER A 45 9.56 4.37 -8.69
N ASP A 46 9.27 3.92 -9.91
CA ASP A 46 8.60 4.71 -10.94
C ASP A 46 7.08 4.51 -10.84
N ALA A 47 6.47 5.28 -9.94
CA ALA A 47 5.05 5.22 -9.60
C ALA A 47 4.47 6.63 -9.49
N VAL A 48 3.29 6.84 -10.05
CA VAL A 48 2.56 8.11 -9.92
C VAL A 48 1.39 7.92 -8.97
N PHE A 49 1.30 8.79 -7.97
CA PHE A 49 0.14 8.86 -7.10
C PHE A 49 -1.00 9.57 -7.84
N ILE A 50 -2.16 8.94 -7.84
CA ILE A 50 -3.39 9.58 -8.31
C ILE A 50 -3.91 10.45 -7.17
N ASP A 51 -3.98 11.75 -7.39
CA ASP A 51 -4.55 12.69 -6.43
C ASP A 51 -6.03 12.39 -6.16
N ASP A 52 -6.48 12.72 -4.94
CA ASP A 52 -7.85 12.49 -4.45
C ASP A 52 -8.36 11.03 -4.44
N PHE A 53 -7.54 10.06 -4.85
CA PHE A 53 -7.85 8.65 -4.72
C PHE A 53 -7.43 8.14 -3.33
N GLN A 54 -8.40 7.95 -2.43
CA GLN A 54 -8.18 7.37 -1.11
C GLN A 54 -9.34 6.49 -0.69
N TYR A 55 -9.07 5.20 -0.44
CA TYR A 55 -10.03 4.28 0.17
C TYR A 55 -9.55 3.89 1.58
N ARG A 56 -10.49 3.70 2.51
CA ARG A 56 -10.20 3.38 3.92
C ARG A 56 -10.90 2.10 4.33
N THR A 57 -10.12 1.10 4.69
CA THR A 57 -10.61 -0.14 5.31
C THR A 57 -10.27 -0.12 6.81
N ALA A 58 -11.22 -0.51 7.66
CA ALA A 58 -11.01 -0.67 9.09
C ALA A 58 -11.29 -2.13 9.46
N LEU A 59 -10.24 -2.89 9.76
CA LEU A 59 -10.36 -4.26 10.25
C LEU A 59 -10.41 -4.24 11.78
N GLN A 60 -11.44 -4.83 12.35
CA GLN A 60 -11.56 -5.06 13.79
C GLN A 60 -11.35 -6.55 14.05
N PHE A 61 -10.24 -6.91 14.69
CA PHE A 61 -9.99 -8.28 15.13
C PHE A 61 -10.46 -8.44 16.59
N PRO A 62 -11.39 -9.36 16.88
CA PRO A 62 -11.85 -9.60 18.25
C PRO A 62 -10.88 -10.51 18.99
N ALA A 63 -9.72 -9.98 19.38
CA ALA A 63 -8.95 -10.29 20.58
C ALA A 63 -7.57 -9.63 20.46
N GLN A 64 -7.19 -8.87 21.48
CA GLN A 64 -5.97 -8.06 21.62
C GLN A 64 -5.98 -6.68 20.94
N ARG A 65 -6.02 -5.67 21.81
CA ARG A 65 -5.86 -4.25 21.52
C ARG A 65 -4.56 -3.96 20.74
N LYS A 66 -4.61 -3.94 19.40
CA LYS A 66 -3.78 -3.06 18.57
C LYS A 66 -4.59 -2.54 17.39
N LYS A 67 -4.87 -1.22 17.38
CA LYS A 67 -5.49 -0.51 16.26
C LYS A 67 -4.45 -0.40 15.14
N ASN A 68 -4.48 -1.31 14.17
CA ASN A 68 -3.70 -1.13 12.94
C ASN A 68 -4.54 -0.37 11.90
N ARG A 69 -4.02 0.78 11.46
CA ARG A 69 -4.60 1.62 10.40
C ARG A 69 -3.94 1.22 9.09
N GLN A 70 -4.69 0.68 8.14
CA GLN A 70 -4.17 0.31 6.82
C GLN A 70 -4.78 1.18 5.73
N ARG A 71 -3.98 1.52 4.72
CA ARG A 71 -4.34 2.33 3.54
C ARG A 71 -3.61 1.73 2.33
N GLY A 72 -4.35 1.36 1.29
CA GLY A 72 -3.77 0.91 0.03
C GLY A 72 -3.65 2.07 -0.96
N PHE A 73 -2.62 2.04 -1.81
CA PHE A 73 -2.43 2.96 -2.92
C PHE A 73 -2.40 2.15 -4.22
N LEU A 74 -3.16 2.60 -5.23
CA LEU A 74 -3.12 2.01 -6.55
C LEU A 74 -1.92 2.61 -7.30
N VAL A 75 -0.94 1.77 -7.65
CA VAL A 75 0.19 2.18 -8.47
C VAL A 75 -0.11 1.80 -9.91
N TYR A 76 -0.29 2.81 -10.76
CA TYR A 76 -0.45 2.63 -12.20
C TYR A 76 0.84 3.04 -12.92
N ARG A 77 1.37 2.14 -13.75
CA ARG A 77 2.44 2.44 -14.69
C ARG A 77 1.83 2.84 -16.03
N ARG A 78 2.26 3.99 -16.56
CA ARG A 78 2.04 4.38 -17.96
C ARG A 78 3.31 4.04 -18.75
N ASN A 79 3.14 3.39 -19.91
CA ASN A 79 4.06 3.56 -21.04
C ASN A 79 3.46 4.64 -21.93
#